data_AF-B8I7G8-F1
#
_entry.id   AF-B8I7G8-F1
#
_cell.length_a   1.000
_cell.length_b   1.000
_cell.length_c   1.000
_cell.angle_alpha   90.00
_cell.angle_beta   90.00
_cell.angle_gamma   90.00
#
_symmetry.space_group_name_H-M   'P 1'
#
loop_
_entity.id
_entity.type
_entity.pdbx_description
1 polymer ?
#
loop_
_entity_poly.entity_id
_entity_poly.type
_entity_poly.pdbx_seq_one_letter_code
_entity_poly.pdbx_strand_id
1 'polypeptide(L)'
;MQRHMPLGYKISDGSITIDSEKADIVKMIFSSFISGKSMMKISQELTKAGVLNASGKPSWNHCSVGNILKNIKYIGDEYHPAVITENDYRTAETIRQERARQLNHSNNYLANSKTGIYPFSGKLICGECGAIFKRYTEHHNANKKCNWKCKRYIVNNRVCCRSAVIDDAQLEQAFTDIVKKVLEEPKLIYTRYPRPHEISSLPDNPKIRKLSNNPELIYKSGQSCSDPREAVRLLFDNAAEEYMNCSADDFTYQTNKLKNSLNDITSVEAFDRGLFLQIIRNITIYTSGILRFEFINGTAAETAYESNRKTKKERLKCREQEERYQ
;
A
#
# COMPACT_ATOMS: atom_id res chain seq x y z
N MET A 1 -11.19 -3.58 24.44
CA MET A 1 -12.62 -3.73 24.83
C MET A 1 -13.39 -2.50 24.37
N GLN A 2 -14.52 -2.71 23.69
CA GLN A 2 -15.43 -1.63 23.30
C GLN A 2 -16.13 -1.11 24.57
N ARG A 3 -15.84 0.14 24.97
CA ARG A 3 -16.31 0.73 26.23
C ARG A 3 -17.73 1.29 26.15
N HIS A 4 -18.29 1.43 24.95
CA HIS A 4 -19.59 2.04 24.71
C HIS A 4 -20.53 1.06 23.98
N MET A 5 -21.83 1.15 24.28
CA MET A 5 -22.87 0.38 23.63
C MET A 5 -22.79 0.53 22.10
N PRO A 6 -22.87 -0.57 21.31
CA PRO A 6 -22.87 -0.48 19.86
C PRO A 6 -24.07 0.31 19.34
N LEU A 7 -23.89 1.00 18.21
CA LEU A 7 -24.95 1.74 17.52
C LEU A 7 -26.08 0.78 17.11
N GLY A 8 -27.35 1.16 17.29
CA GLY A 8 -28.50 0.29 16.97
C GLY A 8 -29.04 -0.50 18.16
N TYR A 9 -28.44 -0.33 19.33
CA TYR A 9 -28.96 -0.87 20.59
C TYR A 9 -29.25 0.23 21.59
N LYS A 10 -30.20 -0.05 22.50
CA LYS A 10 -30.52 0.75 23.67
C LYS A 10 -30.74 -0.15 24.88
N ILE A 11 -30.63 0.40 26.09
CA ILE A 11 -31.02 -0.31 27.30
C ILE A 11 -32.47 0.06 27.61
N SER A 12 -33.32 -0.94 27.83
CA SER A 12 -34.71 -0.77 28.25
C SER A 12 -35.02 -1.87 29.28
N ASP A 13 -35.51 -1.46 30.45
CA ASP A 13 -35.87 -2.34 31.56
C ASP A 13 -34.74 -3.31 31.98
N GLY A 14 -33.50 -2.79 31.99
CA GLY A 14 -32.31 -3.58 32.37
C GLY A 14 -31.82 -4.56 31.31
N SER A 15 -32.50 -4.65 30.15
CA SER A 15 -32.11 -5.50 29.02
C SER A 15 -31.67 -4.68 27.81
N ILE A 16 -30.83 -5.27 26.95
CA ILE A 16 -30.42 -4.63 25.70
C ILE A 16 -31.49 -4.93 24.64
N THR A 17 -32.09 -3.87 24.09
CA THR A 17 -33.10 -3.94 23.04
C THR A 17 -32.64 -3.21 21.79
N ILE A 18 -33.27 -3.49 20.65
CA ILE A 18 -32.96 -2.84 19.38
C ILE A 18 -33.51 -1.41 19.40
N ASP A 19 -32.66 -0.44 19.07
CA ASP A 19 -33.06 0.91 18.74
C ASP A 19 -33.33 0.97 17.22
N SER A 20 -34.61 0.86 16.81
CA SER A 20 -34.99 0.66 15.41
C SER A 20 -34.37 1.68 14.46
N GLU A 21 -34.45 2.98 14.80
CA GLU A 21 -33.92 4.05 13.94
C GLU A 21 -32.40 3.91 13.75
N LYS A 22 -31.67 3.62 14.83
CA LYS A 22 -30.22 3.45 14.75
C LYS A 22 -29.80 2.12 14.14
N ALA A 23 -30.63 1.08 14.29
CA ALA A 23 -30.40 -0.22 13.71
C ALA A 23 -30.56 -0.18 12.18
N ASP A 24 -31.46 0.64 11.65
CA ASP A 24 -31.61 0.82 10.21
C ASP A 24 -30.38 1.49 9.57
N ILE A 25 -29.69 2.36 10.31
CA ILE A 25 -28.38 2.89 9.87
C ILE A 25 -27.35 1.75 9.76
N VAL A 26 -27.33 0.82 10.72
CA VAL A 26 -26.43 -0.35 10.67
C VAL A 26 -26.76 -1.23 9.47
N LYS A 27 -28.03 -1.56 9.24
CA LYS A 27 -28.48 -2.34 8.07
C LYS A 27 -28.08 -1.66 6.75
N MET A 28 -28.29 -0.35 6.64
CA MET A 28 -27.91 0.43 5.47
C MET A 28 -26.38 0.39 5.21
N ILE A 29 -25.57 0.43 6.27
CA ILE A 29 -24.10 0.32 6.17
C ILE A 29 -23.71 -1.06 5.63
N PHE A 30 -24.26 -2.15 6.17
CA PHE A 30 -23.99 -3.50 5.69
C PHE A 30 -24.41 -3.67 4.22
N SER A 31 -25.64 -3.29 3.89
CA SER A 31 -26.18 -3.35 2.52
C SER A 31 -25.32 -2.56 1.53
N SER A 32 -24.99 -1.31 1.85
CA SER A 32 -24.14 -0.45 1.01
C SER A 32 -22.73 -1.00 0.81
N PHE A 33 -22.17 -1.65 1.83
CA PHE A 33 -20.84 -2.23 1.75
C PHE A 33 -20.82 -3.51 0.90
N ILE A 34 -21.82 -4.39 1.11
CA ILE A 34 -22.01 -5.63 0.33
C ILE A 34 -22.27 -5.29 -1.14
N SER A 35 -23.01 -4.21 -1.42
CA SER A 35 -23.24 -3.71 -2.79
C SER A 35 -21.99 -3.08 -3.43
N GLY A 36 -20.83 -3.16 -2.78
CA GLY A 36 -19.54 -2.77 -3.35
C GLY A 36 -19.04 -1.38 -2.96
N LYS A 37 -19.79 -0.55 -2.22
CA LYS A 37 -19.27 0.77 -1.81
C LYS A 37 -18.05 0.61 -0.87
N SER A 38 -17.15 1.59 -0.92
CA SER A 38 -16.01 1.64 0.00
C SER A 38 -16.44 2.21 1.36
N MET A 39 -15.75 1.83 2.44
CA MET A 39 -16.00 2.39 3.78
C MET A 39 -15.89 3.92 3.79
N MET A 40 -14.97 4.48 2.97
CA MET A 40 -14.83 5.93 2.81
C MET A 40 -16.06 6.55 2.18
N LYS A 41 -16.54 5.99 1.06
CA LYS A 41 -17.73 6.49 0.36
C LYS A 41 -18.97 6.46 1.25
N ILE A 42 -19.18 5.35 1.97
CA ILE A 42 -20.28 5.20 2.94
C ILE A 42 -20.18 6.29 4.01
N SER A 43 -19.00 6.53 4.59
CA SER A 43 -18.83 7.57 5.62
C SER A 43 -19.10 8.99 5.09
N GLN A 44 -18.72 9.28 3.84
CA GLN A 44 -19.00 10.57 3.20
C GLN A 44 -20.49 10.77 2.95
N GLU A 45 -21.19 9.73 2.48
CA GLU A 45 -22.64 9.77 2.25
C GLU A 45 -23.41 9.97 3.55
N LEU A 46 -23.05 9.24 4.62
CA LEU A 46 -23.65 9.39 5.95
C LEU A 46 -23.45 10.80 6.52
N THR A 47 -22.23 11.33 6.41
CA THR A 47 -21.90 12.69 6.85
C THR A 47 -22.69 13.74 6.05
N LYS A 48 -22.75 13.58 4.73
CA LYS A 48 -23.49 14.49 3.83
C LYS A 48 -25.00 14.46 4.10
N ALA A 49 -25.55 13.31 4.44
CA ALA A 49 -26.96 13.13 4.80
C ALA A 49 -27.29 13.60 6.23
N GLY A 50 -26.31 14.08 6.99
CA GLY A 50 -26.54 14.55 8.37
C GLY A 50 -26.84 13.44 9.37
N VAL A 51 -26.55 12.17 9.03
CA VAL A 51 -26.85 11.03 9.90
C VAL A 51 -25.98 11.08 11.15
N LEU A 52 -26.59 10.99 12.33
CA LEU A 52 -25.89 11.04 13.60
C LEU A 52 -25.11 9.74 13.87
N ASN A 53 -23.86 9.88 14.30
CA ASN A 53 -23.04 8.76 14.75
C ASN A 53 -23.38 8.35 16.20
N ALA A 54 -22.70 7.33 16.73
CA ALA A 54 -22.92 6.86 18.11
C ALA A 54 -22.64 7.91 19.21
N SER A 55 -21.94 9.00 18.89
CA SER A 55 -21.69 10.14 19.78
C SER A 55 -22.66 11.31 19.55
N GLY A 56 -23.70 11.12 18.73
CA GLY A 56 -24.70 12.14 18.44
C GLY A 56 -24.23 13.25 17.50
N LYS A 57 -23.14 13.04 16.74
CA LYS A 57 -22.60 14.04 15.78
C LYS A 57 -22.76 13.57 14.34
N PRO A 58 -23.07 14.46 13.37
CA PRO A 58 -23.15 14.12 11.95
C PRO A 58 -21.74 14.06 11.32
N SER A 59 -20.85 13.24 11.90
CA SER A 59 -19.45 13.15 11.50
C SER A 59 -19.01 11.69 11.46
N TRP A 60 -18.92 11.14 10.26
CA TRP A 60 -18.50 9.76 10.02
C TRP A 60 -17.11 9.70 9.41
N ASN A 61 -16.36 8.67 9.79
CA ASN A 61 -15.10 8.33 9.16
C ASN A 61 -15.08 6.84 8.79
N HIS A 62 -14.18 6.47 7.88
CA HIS A 62 -14.07 5.09 7.40
C HIS A 62 -13.77 4.08 8.54
N CYS A 63 -13.09 4.48 9.62
CA CYS A 63 -12.83 3.62 10.77
C CYS A 63 -14.12 3.29 11.52
N SER A 64 -15.01 4.26 11.72
CA SER A 64 -16.30 4.05 12.38
C SER A 64 -17.16 3.05 11.60
N VAL A 65 -17.24 3.20 10.28
CA VAL A 65 -17.91 2.24 9.39
C VAL A 65 -17.24 0.86 9.48
N GLY A 66 -15.90 0.84 9.45
CA GLY A 66 -15.11 -0.37 9.59
C GLY A 66 -15.30 -1.09 10.94
N ASN A 67 -15.55 -0.37 12.03
CA ASN A 67 -15.83 -0.97 13.34
C ASN A 67 -17.23 -1.58 13.39
N ILE A 68 -18.22 -0.95 12.77
CA ILE A 68 -19.58 -1.50 12.66
C ILE A 68 -19.56 -2.82 11.90
N LEU A 69 -18.92 -2.83 10.72
CA LEU A 69 -18.81 -4.02 9.87
C LEU A 69 -17.99 -5.18 10.50
N LYS A 70 -17.24 -4.92 11.58
CA LYS A 70 -16.41 -5.90 12.31
C LYS A 70 -17.10 -6.46 13.56
N ASN A 71 -18.19 -5.82 13.97
CA ASN A 71 -18.76 -6.08 15.28
C ASN A 71 -19.71 -7.28 15.20
N ILE A 72 -19.23 -8.42 15.70
CA ILE A 72 -20.00 -9.68 15.75
C ILE A 72 -21.29 -9.56 16.57
N LYS A 73 -21.43 -8.56 17.45
CA LYS A 73 -22.68 -8.39 18.22
C LYS A 73 -23.92 -8.19 17.36
N TYR A 74 -23.76 -7.73 16.12
CA TYR A 74 -24.90 -7.49 15.22
C TYR A 74 -25.56 -8.77 14.68
N ILE A 75 -24.89 -9.93 14.72
CA ILE A 75 -25.51 -11.22 14.38
C ILE A 75 -26.30 -11.82 15.56
N GLY A 76 -26.22 -11.17 16.72
CA GLY A 76 -26.86 -11.58 17.96
C GLY A 76 -25.95 -12.40 18.87
N ASP A 77 -26.15 -12.25 20.18
CA ASP A 77 -25.56 -13.09 21.23
C ASP A 77 -26.56 -13.25 22.39
N GLU A 78 -26.13 -13.80 23.53
CA GLU A 78 -26.97 -13.97 24.72
C GLU A 78 -27.63 -12.66 25.19
N TYR A 79 -26.99 -11.51 24.96
CA TYR A 79 -27.44 -10.21 25.45
C TYR A 79 -27.93 -9.30 24.32
N HIS A 80 -27.37 -9.39 23.11
CA HIS A 80 -27.67 -8.50 22.00
C HIS A 80 -28.61 -9.19 21.02
N PRO A 81 -29.81 -8.64 20.76
CA PRO A 81 -30.66 -9.14 19.69
C PRO A 81 -30.00 -8.99 18.32
N ALA A 82 -30.27 -9.91 17.40
CA ALA A 82 -29.74 -9.85 16.04
C ALA A 82 -30.31 -8.66 15.26
N VAL A 83 -29.43 -7.86 14.65
CA VAL A 83 -29.78 -6.73 13.75
C VAL A 83 -29.49 -7.08 12.29
N ILE A 84 -28.48 -7.91 12.05
CA ILE A 84 -27.97 -8.33 10.75
C ILE A 84 -28.00 -9.86 10.67
N THR A 85 -28.24 -10.40 9.48
CA THR A 85 -28.19 -11.86 9.28
C THR A 85 -26.75 -12.37 9.33
N GLU A 86 -26.57 -13.62 9.78
CA GLU A 86 -25.26 -14.29 9.76
C GLU A 86 -24.64 -14.29 8.35
N ASN A 87 -25.47 -14.47 7.32
CA ASN A 87 -25.03 -14.48 5.93
C ASN A 87 -24.50 -13.12 5.47
N ASP A 88 -25.19 -12.03 5.79
CA ASP A 88 -24.74 -10.67 5.42
C ASP A 88 -23.45 -10.31 6.16
N TYR A 89 -23.33 -10.68 7.43
CA TYR A 89 -22.12 -10.47 8.21
C TYR A 89 -20.93 -11.22 7.60
N ARG A 90 -21.09 -12.51 7.29
CA ARG A 90 -20.04 -13.32 6.65
C ARG A 90 -19.67 -12.79 5.27
N THR A 91 -20.65 -12.37 4.48
CA THR A 91 -20.42 -11.77 3.15
C THR A 91 -19.59 -10.49 3.28
N ALA A 92 -19.98 -9.60 4.19
CA ALA A 92 -19.22 -8.38 4.47
C ALA A 92 -17.79 -8.70 4.95
N GLU A 93 -17.62 -9.69 5.83
CA GLU A 93 -16.31 -10.10 6.32
C GLU A 93 -15.42 -10.70 5.22
N THR A 94 -15.97 -11.55 4.34
CA THR A 94 -15.24 -12.07 3.17
C THR A 94 -14.80 -10.93 2.25
N ILE A 95 -15.68 -9.98 1.92
CA ILE A 95 -15.33 -8.81 1.10
C ILE A 95 -14.22 -7.99 1.76
N ARG A 96 -14.26 -7.82 3.09
CA ARG A 96 -13.22 -7.10 3.84
C ARG A 96 -11.87 -7.82 3.78
N GLN A 97 -11.86 -9.12 3.99
CA GLN A 97 -10.65 -9.94 3.94
C GLN A 97 -10.06 -9.94 2.54
N GLU A 98 -10.89 -10.06 1.51
CA GLU A 98 -10.45 -10.03 0.12
C GLU A 98 -9.87 -8.67 -0.26
N ARG A 99 -10.57 -7.57 0.06
CA ARG A 99 -10.03 -6.21 -0.11
C ARG A 99 -8.71 -6.03 0.65
N ALA A 100 -8.60 -6.57 1.87
CA ALA A 100 -7.36 -6.51 2.64
C ALA A 100 -6.24 -7.35 2.03
N ARG A 101 -6.54 -8.53 1.46
CA ARG A 101 -5.57 -9.39 0.76
C ARG A 101 -5.09 -8.74 -0.52
N GLN A 102 -5.97 -8.17 -1.33
CA GLN A 102 -5.62 -7.41 -2.54
C GLN A 102 -4.67 -6.26 -2.18
N LEU A 103 -4.95 -5.55 -1.08
CA LEU A 103 -4.08 -4.49 -0.55
C LEU A 103 -2.76 -4.98 0.04
N ASN A 104 -2.68 -6.24 0.49
CA ASN A 104 -1.47 -6.86 1.05
C ASN A 104 -0.61 -7.55 -0.02
N HIS A 105 -1.21 -8.07 -1.10
CA HIS A 105 -0.49 -8.60 -2.27
C HIS A 105 0.01 -7.46 -3.17
N SER A 106 -0.69 -6.32 -3.17
CA SER A 106 -0.09 -5.08 -3.63
C SER A 106 0.87 -4.56 -2.55
N ASN A 107 2.15 -4.90 -2.66
CA ASN A 107 3.25 -4.11 -2.08
C ASN A 107 3.19 -2.62 -2.48
N ASN A 108 2.26 -2.26 -3.37
CA ASN A 108 1.84 -0.92 -3.65
C ASN A 108 0.72 -0.44 -2.70
N TYR A 109 1.17 0.39 -1.77
CA TYR A 109 0.45 1.36 -0.94
C TYR A 109 -0.39 2.37 -1.76
N LEU A 110 -1.07 1.96 -2.83
CA LEU A 110 -1.64 2.84 -3.86
C LEU A 110 -3.13 3.17 -3.67
N ALA A 111 -3.84 2.57 -2.72
CA ALA A 111 -5.31 2.65 -2.67
C ALA A 111 -5.91 3.66 -1.67
N ASN A 112 -5.18 4.67 -1.20
CA ASN A 112 -5.77 5.73 -0.36
C ASN A 112 -5.35 7.12 -0.83
N SER A 113 -6.30 7.80 -1.50
CA SER A 113 -6.61 9.24 -1.74
C SER A 113 -5.57 10.38 -1.60
N LYS A 114 -4.32 10.13 -1.19
CA LYS A 114 -3.26 11.14 -1.01
C LYS A 114 -1.98 10.82 -1.78
N THR A 115 -1.90 9.68 -2.46
CA THR A 115 -0.74 9.29 -3.28
C THR A 115 -0.48 10.24 -4.46
N GLY A 116 -1.51 10.93 -4.95
CA GLY A 116 -1.36 12.00 -5.95
C GLY A 116 -0.84 13.33 -5.40
N ILE A 117 -0.87 13.55 -4.07
CA ILE A 117 -0.46 14.83 -3.47
C ILE A 117 1.06 14.92 -3.36
N TYR A 118 1.76 13.82 -3.07
CA TYR A 118 3.21 13.81 -2.87
C TYR A 118 3.90 12.84 -3.83
N PRO A 119 4.80 13.31 -4.71
CA PRO A 119 5.37 12.52 -5.80
C PRO A 119 6.10 11.26 -5.33
N PHE A 120 6.83 11.33 -4.21
CA PHE A 120 7.63 10.22 -3.71
C PHE A 120 6.82 9.11 -3.01
N SER A 121 5.52 9.31 -2.79
CA SER A 121 4.68 8.34 -2.08
C SER A 121 4.62 7.00 -2.81
N GLY A 122 5.04 5.93 -2.11
CA GLY A 122 5.05 4.58 -2.67
C GLY A 122 6.22 4.29 -3.63
N LYS A 123 7.11 5.25 -3.88
CA LYS A 123 8.30 5.06 -4.71
C LYS A 123 9.58 4.83 -3.89
N LEU A 124 9.58 5.16 -2.60
CA LEU A 124 10.76 5.05 -1.74
C LEU A 124 10.86 3.68 -1.06
N ILE A 125 11.98 2.99 -1.28
CA ILE A 125 12.29 1.64 -0.79
C ILE A 125 13.52 1.68 0.12
N CYS A 126 13.49 0.93 1.22
CA CYS A 126 14.62 0.77 2.12
C CYS A 126 15.62 -0.27 1.59
N GLY A 127 16.85 0.17 1.31
CA GLY A 127 17.94 -0.72 0.90
C GLY A 127 18.37 -1.73 1.97
N GLU A 128 18.02 -1.50 3.24
CA GLU A 128 18.40 -2.37 4.36
C GLU A 128 17.40 -3.51 4.63
N CYS A 129 16.11 -3.28 4.37
CA CYS A 129 15.06 -4.23 4.76
C CYS A 129 13.95 -4.44 3.71
N GLY A 130 14.06 -3.77 2.56
CA GLY A 130 13.09 -3.83 1.47
C GLY A 130 11.74 -3.16 1.75
N ALA A 131 11.50 -2.69 2.97
CA ALA A 131 10.24 -2.03 3.31
C ALA A 131 10.15 -0.63 2.69
N ILE A 132 8.92 -0.20 2.39
CA ILE A 132 8.65 1.16 1.90
C ILE A 132 8.94 2.22 2.98
N PHE A 133 9.25 3.44 2.54
CA PHE A 133 9.24 4.61 3.43
C PHE A 133 7.83 5.19 3.58
N LYS A 134 7.62 5.86 4.71
CA LYS A 134 6.43 6.65 5.03
C LYS A 134 6.82 8.09 5.31
N ARG A 135 5.98 9.02 4.85
CA ARG A 135 6.09 10.45 5.16
C ARG A 135 5.53 10.74 6.55
N TYR A 136 6.27 11.48 7.34
CA TYR A 136 5.89 11.96 8.66
C TYR A 136 5.99 13.49 8.66
N THR A 137 4.91 14.16 9.07
CA THR A 137 4.90 15.61 9.25
C THR A 137 5.09 15.92 10.73
N GLU A 138 6.09 16.72 11.05
CA GLU A 138 6.31 17.18 12.41
C GLU A 138 5.41 18.40 12.68
N HIS A 139 4.55 18.30 13.69
CA HIS A 139 3.50 19.28 13.99
C HIS A 139 3.93 20.36 15.00
N HIS A 140 5.17 20.31 15.50
CA HIS A 140 5.62 21.14 16.62
C HIS A 140 6.15 22.52 16.24
N ASN A 141 6.49 22.77 14.97
CA ASN A 141 7.09 24.05 14.54
C ASN A 141 6.20 24.76 13.52
N ALA A 142 6.22 26.09 13.55
CA ALA A 142 5.60 26.95 12.52
C ALA A 142 6.06 26.57 11.09
N ASN A 143 7.27 26.00 10.96
CA ASN A 143 7.76 25.32 9.77
C ASN A 143 7.47 23.82 9.84
N LYS A 144 6.47 23.36 9.06
CA LYS A 144 6.11 21.94 8.92
C LYS A 144 7.19 21.17 8.16
N LYS A 145 8.25 20.72 8.83
CA LYS A 145 9.24 19.82 8.21
C LYS A 145 8.63 18.44 7.98
N CYS A 146 8.79 17.92 6.76
CA CYS A 146 8.31 16.60 6.37
C CYS A 146 9.50 15.65 6.19
N ASN A 147 9.52 14.57 6.97
CA ASN A 147 10.59 13.59 7.01
C ASN A 147 10.07 12.22 6.56
N TRP A 148 10.87 11.51 5.77
CA TRP A 148 10.60 10.14 5.35
C TRP A 148 11.39 9.16 6.22
N LYS A 149 10.70 8.13 6.72
CA LYS A 149 11.30 7.07 7.52
C LYS A 149 10.83 5.70 7.02
N CYS A 150 11.72 4.72 7.07
CA CYS A 150 11.37 3.33 6.77
C CYS A 150 10.17 2.87 7.62
N LYS A 151 9.19 2.20 7.02
CA LYS A 151 8.00 1.67 7.73
C LYS A 151 8.36 0.73 8.88
N ARG A 152 9.48 -0.01 8.75
CA ARG A 152 10.01 -0.92 9.76
C ARG A 152 11.07 -0.26 10.65
N TYR A 153 11.24 1.07 10.60
CA TYR A 153 12.18 1.79 11.46
C TYR A 153 11.89 1.52 12.94
N ILE A 154 10.64 1.69 13.36
CA ILE A 154 10.15 1.33 14.70
C ILE A 154 8.98 0.34 14.56
N VAL A 155 9.09 -0.80 15.23
CA VAL A 155 8.01 -1.79 15.36
C VAL A 155 7.86 -2.12 16.85
N ASN A 156 6.65 -2.06 17.39
CA ASN A 156 6.37 -2.32 18.82
C ASN A 156 7.30 -1.54 19.77
N ASN A 157 7.49 -0.24 19.51
CA ASN A 157 8.41 0.64 20.25
C ASN A 157 9.90 0.21 20.26
N ARG A 158 10.33 -0.66 19.33
CA ARG A 158 11.73 -1.06 19.17
C ARG A 158 12.25 -0.65 17.81
N VAL A 159 13.51 -0.24 17.74
CA VAL A 159 14.18 0.08 16.47
C VAL A 159 14.51 -1.23 15.75
N CYS A 160 13.85 -1.49 14.62
CA CYS A 160 14.02 -2.72 13.84
C CYS A 160 14.78 -2.51 12.53
N CYS A 161 14.88 -1.26 12.06
CA CYS A 161 15.63 -0.92 10.86
C CYS A 161 16.45 0.36 11.11
N ARG A 162 17.73 0.34 10.72
CA ARG A 162 18.67 1.47 10.91
C ARG A 162 18.74 2.40 9.69
N SER A 163 17.74 2.34 8.82
CA SER A 163 17.61 3.18 7.63
C SER A 163 17.68 4.66 8.00
N ALA A 164 18.20 5.47 7.07
CA ALA A 164 18.32 6.90 7.26
C ALA A 164 16.97 7.61 7.25
N VAL A 165 16.97 8.87 7.70
CA VAL A 165 15.86 9.80 7.57
C VAL A 165 16.23 10.79 6.47
N ILE A 166 15.31 11.03 5.55
CA ILE A 166 15.49 11.93 4.41
C ILE A 166 14.28 12.85 4.29
N ASP A 167 14.45 14.10 3.85
CA ASP A 167 13.35 15.05 3.66
C ASP A 167 13.02 15.28 2.17
N ASP A 168 11.95 16.03 1.90
CA ASP A 168 11.49 16.31 0.54
C ASP A 168 12.57 17.04 -0.29
N ALA A 169 13.25 18.04 0.30
CA ALA A 169 14.27 18.83 -0.39
C ALA A 169 15.47 17.98 -0.84
N GLN A 170 15.90 17.05 0.00
CA GLN A 170 16.99 16.12 -0.34
C GLN A 170 16.62 15.19 -1.51
N LEU A 171 15.38 14.70 -1.55
CA LEU A 171 14.90 13.86 -2.65
C LEU A 171 14.76 14.65 -3.96
N GLU A 172 14.27 15.88 -3.88
CA GLU A 172 14.11 16.79 -5.02
C GLU A 172 15.46 17.18 -5.63
N GLN A 173 16.44 17.52 -4.79
CA GLN A 173 17.81 17.80 -5.22
C GLN A 173 18.46 16.57 -5.86
N ALA A 174 18.39 15.42 -5.18
CA ALA A 174 18.96 14.18 -5.70
C ALA A 174 18.34 13.77 -7.05
N PHE A 175 17.04 13.97 -7.25
CA PHE A 175 16.40 13.75 -8.54
C PHE A 175 16.98 14.68 -9.62
N THR A 176 17.11 15.97 -9.30
CA THR A 176 17.67 16.97 -10.22
C THR A 176 19.10 16.58 -10.63
N ASP A 177 19.92 16.12 -9.68
CA ASP A 177 21.28 15.67 -9.94
C ASP A 177 21.32 14.42 -10.83
N ILE A 178 20.40 13.47 -10.64
CA ILE A 178 20.27 12.29 -11.48
C ILE A 178 19.88 12.67 -12.91
N VAL A 179 18.94 13.60 -13.09
CA VAL A 179 18.55 14.03 -14.45
C VAL A 179 19.72 14.72 -15.15
N LYS A 180 20.44 15.63 -14.49
CA LYS A 180 21.66 16.25 -15.04
C LYS A 180 22.68 15.20 -15.46
N LYS A 181 22.94 14.22 -14.59
CA LYS A 181 23.86 13.11 -14.86
C LYS A 181 23.43 12.26 -16.06
N VAL A 182 22.13 12.04 -16.25
CA VAL A 182 21.60 11.31 -17.43
C VAL A 182 21.71 12.14 -18.70
N LEU A 183 21.52 13.46 -18.63
CA LEU A 183 21.72 14.36 -19.78
C LEU A 183 23.19 14.41 -20.21
N GLU A 184 24.12 14.40 -19.24
CA GLU A 184 25.58 14.33 -19.49
C GLU A 184 26.02 12.95 -19.98
N GLU A 185 25.45 11.88 -19.44
CA GLU A 185 25.77 10.50 -19.80
C GLU A 185 24.53 9.68 -20.23
N PRO A 186 24.03 9.86 -21.47
CA PRO A 186 22.84 9.16 -21.96
C PRO A 186 22.94 7.64 -21.95
N LYS A 187 24.16 7.08 -21.93
CA LYS A 187 24.39 5.62 -21.81
C LYS A 187 23.75 5.01 -20.56
N LEU A 188 23.56 5.79 -19.49
CA LEU A 188 23.01 5.31 -18.20
C LEU A 188 21.62 4.71 -18.32
N ILE A 189 20.82 5.16 -19.30
CA ILE A 189 19.47 4.65 -19.53
C ILE A 189 19.42 3.43 -20.45
N TYR A 190 20.55 3.03 -21.05
CA TYR A 190 20.63 1.85 -21.93
C TYR A 190 21.33 0.65 -21.26
N THR A 191 22.12 0.87 -20.22
CA THR A 191 22.90 -0.18 -19.56
C THR A 191 21.99 -1.11 -18.74
N ARG A 192 21.65 -2.29 -19.28
CA ARG A 192 21.05 -3.38 -18.51
C ARG A 192 22.12 -3.99 -17.60
N TYR A 193 21.90 -3.93 -16.29
CA TYR A 193 22.56 -4.88 -15.41
C TYR A 193 21.83 -6.22 -15.54
N PRO A 194 22.53 -7.35 -15.74
CA PRO A 194 21.87 -8.66 -15.80
C PRO A 194 21.08 -8.84 -14.50
N ARG A 195 19.77 -9.08 -14.62
CA ARG A 195 18.95 -9.38 -13.45
C ARG A 195 19.55 -10.63 -12.80
N PRO A 196 19.87 -10.64 -11.49
CA PRO A 196 20.39 -11.83 -10.80
C PRO A 196 19.44 -13.05 -10.79
N HIS A 197 18.33 -12.96 -11.52
CA HIS A 197 17.22 -13.93 -11.56
C HIS A 197 16.88 -14.37 -13.00
N GLU A 198 17.60 -13.90 -14.03
CA GLU A 198 17.43 -14.41 -15.41
C GLU A 198 18.09 -15.79 -15.62
N ILE A 199 18.71 -16.35 -14.57
CA ILE A 199 18.93 -17.78 -14.43
C ILE A 199 18.22 -18.23 -13.14
N SER A 200 16.93 -18.51 -13.23
CA SER A 200 16.25 -19.38 -12.29
C SER A 200 15.23 -20.16 -13.06
N SER A 201 15.43 -21.46 -13.15
CA SER A 201 14.35 -22.43 -13.21
C SER A 201 13.13 -21.87 -12.46
N LEU A 202 11.95 -21.98 -13.10
CA LEU A 202 10.66 -21.68 -12.48
C LEU A 202 10.70 -22.08 -11.00
N PRO A 203 10.30 -21.21 -10.06
CA PRO A 203 10.26 -21.57 -8.66
C PRO A 203 9.52 -22.90 -8.53
N ASP A 204 10.14 -23.89 -7.88
CA ASP A 204 9.60 -25.23 -7.74
C ASP A 204 8.34 -25.18 -6.85
N ASN A 205 7.23 -24.77 -7.48
CA ASN A 205 5.95 -24.57 -6.83
C ASN A 205 5.19 -25.89 -6.93
N PRO A 206 4.80 -26.51 -5.79
CA PRO A 206 4.06 -27.76 -5.80
C PRO A 206 2.72 -27.68 -6.55
N LYS A 207 2.16 -26.48 -6.76
CA LYS A 207 1.00 -26.28 -7.65
C LYS A 207 1.38 -26.42 -9.13
N ILE A 208 2.51 -25.85 -9.54
CA ILE A 208 3.04 -25.95 -10.92
C ILE A 208 3.38 -27.42 -11.25
N ARG A 209 3.91 -28.20 -10.29
CA ARG A 209 4.10 -29.66 -10.46
C ARG A 209 2.80 -30.45 -10.62
N LYS A 210 1.70 -30.02 -9.99
CA LYS A 210 0.38 -30.66 -10.15
C LYS A 210 -0.28 -30.29 -11.49
N LEU A 211 0.02 -29.10 -11.99
CA LEU A 211 -0.50 -28.56 -13.27
C LEU A 211 0.33 -29.00 -14.48
N SER A 212 1.61 -29.36 -14.30
CA SER A 212 2.46 -29.98 -15.32
C SER A 212 2.02 -31.40 -15.70
N ASN A 213 1.07 -31.98 -14.97
CA ASN A 213 0.31 -33.15 -15.43
C ASN A 213 -0.69 -32.69 -16.51
N ASN A 214 -0.13 -32.28 -17.64
CA ASN A 214 -0.69 -31.96 -18.95
C ASN A 214 -2.23 -32.09 -19.08
N PRO A 215 -3.01 -31.09 -18.62
CA PRO A 215 -4.44 -31.04 -18.87
C PRO A 215 -4.77 -30.97 -20.37
N GLU A 216 -3.87 -30.44 -21.20
CA GLU A 216 -3.96 -30.53 -22.66
C GLU A 216 -3.88 -31.96 -23.20
N LEU A 217 -3.02 -32.83 -22.63
CA LEU A 217 -2.97 -34.23 -23.05
C LEU A 217 -4.22 -34.98 -22.62
N ILE A 218 -4.78 -34.69 -21.44
CA ILE A 218 -6.04 -35.30 -20.97
C ILE A 218 -7.21 -34.90 -21.88
N TYR A 219 -7.29 -33.63 -22.26
CA TYR A 219 -8.30 -33.14 -23.20
C TYR A 219 -8.12 -33.71 -24.62
N LYS A 220 -6.88 -33.79 -25.11
CA LYS A 220 -6.55 -34.33 -26.45
C LYS A 220 -6.57 -35.86 -26.54
N SER A 221 -6.36 -36.59 -25.44
CA SER A 221 -6.34 -38.06 -25.41
C SER A 221 -7.71 -38.70 -25.26
N GLY A 222 -8.77 -37.91 -25.06
CA GLY A 222 -10.13 -38.42 -24.86
C GLY A 222 -10.32 -39.23 -23.57
N GLN A 223 -9.33 -39.22 -22.66
CA GLN A 223 -9.48 -39.82 -21.34
C GLN A 223 -10.45 -38.96 -20.53
N SER A 224 -11.59 -39.54 -20.17
CA SER A 224 -12.66 -38.85 -19.45
C SER A 224 -12.11 -38.21 -18.18
N CYS A 225 -11.98 -36.88 -18.17
CA CYS A 225 -11.98 -36.17 -16.90
C CYS A 225 -13.34 -36.46 -16.24
N SER A 226 -13.36 -36.67 -14.93
CA SER A 226 -14.59 -36.93 -14.17
C SER A 226 -15.62 -35.78 -14.31
N ASP A 227 -15.19 -34.57 -14.68
CA ASP A 227 -16.03 -33.42 -15.00
C ASP A 227 -15.36 -32.47 -16.02
N PRO A 228 -15.91 -32.31 -17.24
CA PRO A 228 -15.42 -31.35 -18.24
C PRO A 228 -15.33 -29.89 -17.75
N ARG A 229 -16.17 -29.49 -16.79
CA ARG A 229 -16.11 -28.14 -16.20
C ARG A 229 -14.87 -27.95 -15.35
N GLU A 230 -14.41 -29.00 -14.67
CA GLU A 230 -13.20 -28.96 -13.87
C GLU A 230 -11.94 -28.84 -14.74
N ALA A 231 -11.89 -29.55 -15.87
CA ALA A 231 -10.80 -29.45 -16.83
C ALA A 231 -10.68 -28.04 -17.44
N VAL A 232 -11.82 -27.45 -17.84
CA VAL A 232 -11.87 -26.08 -18.35
C VAL A 232 -11.42 -25.07 -17.29
N ARG A 233 -11.84 -25.24 -16.02
CA ARG A 233 -11.39 -24.39 -14.90
C ARG A 233 -9.87 -24.46 -14.73
N LEU A 234 -9.30 -25.67 -14.71
CA LEU A 234 -7.86 -25.86 -14.55
C LEU A 234 -7.05 -25.25 -15.70
N LEU A 235 -7.57 -25.30 -16.94
CA LEU A 235 -6.95 -24.62 -18.09
C LEU A 235 -6.94 -23.10 -17.92
N PHE A 236 -8.06 -22.52 -17.48
CA PHE A 236 -8.11 -21.08 -17.21
C PHE A 236 -7.22 -20.67 -16.03
N ASP A 237 -7.18 -21.47 -14.95
CA ASP A 237 -6.30 -21.22 -13.80
C ASP A 237 -4.82 -21.28 -14.23
N ASN A 238 -4.45 -22.25 -15.08
CA ASN A 238 -3.10 -22.35 -15.65
C ASN A 238 -2.75 -21.15 -16.52
N ALA A 239 -3.61 -20.81 -17.47
CA ALA A 239 -3.39 -19.66 -18.34
C ALA A 239 -3.28 -18.37 -17.50
N ALA A 240 -4.12 -18.21 -16.48
CA ALA A 240 -4.05 -17.07 -15.56
C ALA A 240 -2.71 -17.04 -14.80
N GLU A 241 -2.24 -18.18 -14.28
CA GLU A 241 -0.92 -18.27 -13.63
C GLU A 241 0.23 -17.99 -14.61
N GLU A 242 0.17 -18.50 -15.84
CA GLU A 242 1.17 -18.21 -16.88
C GLU A 242 1.19 -16.71 -17.24
N TYR A 243 0.03 -16.09 -17.44
CA TYR A 243 -0.09 -14.66 -17.68
C TYR A 243 0.42 -13.84 -16.49
N MET A 244 0.13 -14.26 -15.26
CA MET A 244 0.61 -13.59 -14.05
C MET A 244 2.14 -13.68 -13.88
N ASN A 245 2.76 -14.75 -14.40
CA ASN A 245 4.19 -14.99 -14.29
C ASN A 245 4.98 -14.58 -15.56
N CYS A 246 4.30 -14.28 -16.67
CA CYS A 246 4.92 -13.80 -17.90
C CYS A 246 5.42 -12.36 -17.72
N SER A 247 6.74 -12.17 -17.75
CA SER A 247 7.34 -10.85 -17.86
C SER A 247 7.51 -10.50 -19.34
N ALA A 248 6.65 -9.66 -19.89
CA ALA A 248 6.91 -9.05 -21.21
C ALA A 248 8.22 -8.23 -21.13
N ASP A 249 9.19 -8.50 -22.00
CA ASP A 249 10.37 -7.63 -22.13
C ASP A 249 9.94 -6.34 -22.85
N ASP A 250 9.49 -5.36 -22.06
CA ASP A 250 9.06 -4.05 -22.53
C ASP A 250 10.20 -3.00 -22.54
N PHE A 251 11.44 -3.43 -22.29
CA PHE A 251 12.57 -2.53 -22.10
C PHE A 251 12.75 -1.51 -23.23
N THR A 252 12.70 -1.95 -24.49
CA THR A 252 12.90 -1.06 -25.64
C THR A 252 11.80 -0.01 -25.70
N TYR A 253 10.56 -0.41 -25.45
CA TYR A 253 9.42 0.50 -25.38
C TYR A 253 9.59 1.52 -24.25
N GLN A 254 9.91 1.06 -23.03
CA GLN A 254 10.10 1.94 -21.88
C GLN A 254 11.32 2.86 -22.05
N THR A 255 12.38 2.40 -22.71
CA THR A 255 13.58 3.20 -23.01
C THR A 255 13.24 4.32 -23.99
N ASN A 256 12.48 4.03 -25.05
CA ASN A 256 12.02 5.06 -25.98
C ASN A 256 11.08 6.06 -25.30
N LYS A 257 10.18 5.60 -24.44
CA LYS A 257 9.31 6.46 -23.64
C LYS A 257 10.10 7.38 -22.71
N LEU A 258 11.12 6.85 -22.05
CA LEU A 258 12.01 7.62 -21.18
C LEU A 258 12.81 8.64 -21.98
N LYS A 259 13.38 8.25 -23.14
CA LYS A 259 14.11 9.15 -24.03
C LYS A 259 13.22 10.31 -24.52
N ASN A 260 12.01 10.01 -24.97
CA ASN A 260 11.06 11.03 -25.41
C ASN A 260 10.70 12.02 -24.29
N SER A 261 10.64 11.54 -23.04
CA SER A 261 10.40 12.40 -21.88
C SER A 261 11.59 13.32 -21.55
N LEU A 262 12.80 13.00 -22.04
CA LEU A 262 14.01 13.77 -21.82
C LEU A 262 14.41 14.66 -23.02
N ASN A 263 13.90 14.39 -24.23
CA ASN A 263 14.33 15.05 -25.46
C ASN A 263 14.17 16.58 -25.45
N ASP A 264 13.11 17.10 -24.81
CA ASP A 264 12.83 18.55 -24.77
C ASP A 264 13.52 19.27 -23.61
N ILE A 265 14.33 18.55 -22.82
CA ILE A 265 14.94 19.07 -21.60
C ILE A 265 16.39 19.44 -21.88
N THR A 266 16.66 20.75 -21.96
CA THR A 266 18.01 21.28 -22.15
C THR A 266 18.75 21.50 -20.83
N SER A 267 18.02 21.89 -19.76
CA SER A 267 18.56 22.04 -18.41
C SER A 267 17.46 21.78 -17.36
N VAL A 268 17.88 21.31 -16.18
CA VAL A 268 16.98 21.12 -15.03
C VAL A 268 17.56 21.87 -13.85
N GLU A 269 16.92 22.97 -13.47
CA GLU A 269 17.33 23.79 -12.32
C GLU A 269 16.52 23.48 -11.07
N ALA A 270 15.33 22.90 -11.22
CA ALA A 270 14.41 22.59 -10.15
C ALA A 270 13.70 21.25 -10.38
N PHE A 271 13.13 20.70 -9.31
CA PHE A 271 12.40 19.46 -9.35
C PHE A 271 11.12 19.55 -10.21
N ASP A 272 11.06 18.75 -11.27
CA ASP A 272 9.87 18.56 -12.09
C ASP A 272 9.09 17.31 -11.65
N ARG A 273 7.93 17.55 -11.02
CA ARG A 273 7.02 16.50 -10.56
C ARG A 273 6.49 15.63 -11.70
N GLY A 274 6.16 16.22 -12.84
CA GLY A 274 5.59 15.51 -13.99
C GLY A 274 6.60 14.55 -14.59
N LEU A 275 7.81 15.06 -14.85
CA LEU A 275 8.93 14.28 -15.35
C LEU A 275 9.27 13.13 -14.38
N PHE A 276 9.40 13.42 -13.09
CA PHE A 276 9.69 12.41 -12.08
C PHE A 276 8.71 11.23 -12.14
N LEU A 277 7.41 11.50 -12.23
CA LEU A 277 6.39 10.45 -12.30
C LEU A 277 6.45 9.65 -13.61
N GLN A 278 6.92 10.26 -14.70
CA GLN A 278 7.05 9.60 -16.00
C GLN A 278 8.27 8.68 -16.07
N ILE A 279 9.41 9.08 -15.50
CA ILE A 279 10.69 8.40 -15.75
C ILE A 279 11.16 7.51 -14.59
N ILE A 280 10.76 7.79 -13.36
CA ILE A 280 11.22 7.04 -12.18
C ILE A 280 10.22 5.95 -11.79
N ARG A 281 10.69 4.71 -11.69
CA ARG A 281 9.95 3.58 -11.14
C ARG A 281 9.95 3.64 -9.61
N ASN A 282 11.13 3.60 -8.99
CA ASN A 282 11.33 3.69 -7.55
C ASN A 282 12.69 4.32 -7.20
N ILE A 283 12.89 4.63 -5.92
CA ILE A 283 14.15 5.09 -5.33
C ILE A 283 14.48 4.19 -4.16
N THR A 284 15.65 3.56 -4.17
CA THR A 284 16.18 2.79 -3.04
C THR A 284 17.13 3.65 -2.21
N ILE A 285 16.87 3.73 -0.90
CA ILE A 285 17.62 4.55 0.05
C ILE A 285 18.50 3.64 0.91
N TYR A 286 19.82 3.80 0.81
CA TYR A 286 20.80 3.06 1.60
C TYR A 286 21.32 3.86 2.79
N THR A 287 21.71 3.18 3.86
CA THR A 287 22.33 3.81 5.03
C THR A 287 23.74 4.32 4.79
N SER A 288 24.37 3.91 3.70
CA SER A 288 25.68 4.39 3.23
C SER A 288 25.67 5.83 2.72
N GLY A 289 24.50 6.46 2.58
CA GLY A 289 24.38 7.79 1.97
C GLY A 289 24.18 7.74 0.45
N ILE A 290 23.78 6.59 -0.11
CA ILE A 290 23.50 6.41 -1.53
C ILE A 290 21.99 6.33 -1.79
N LEU A 291 21.53 7.04 -2.81
CA LEU A 291 20.20 6.91 -3.41
C LEU A 291 20.35 6.26 -4.78
N ARG A 292 19.65 5.13 -4.99
CA ARG A 292 19.59 4.45 -6.29
C ARG A 292 18.22 4.69 -6.91
N PHE A 293 18.20 5.40 -8.03
CA PHE A 293 17.00 5.68 -8.80
C PHE A 293 16.83 4.61 -9.87
N GLU A 294 15.76 3.83 -9.80
CA GLU A 294 15.39 2.88 -10.84
C GLU A 294 14.43 3.55 -11.83
N PHE A 295 14.79 3.54 -13.11
CA PHE A 295 13.99 4.10 -14.19
C PHE A 295 12.87 3.15 -14.62
N ILE A 296 11.90 3.65 -15.39
CA ILE A 296 10.77 2.85 -15.89
C ILE A 296 11.21 1.64 -16.74
N ASN A 297 12.37 1.70 -17.39
CA ASN A 297 12.93 0.60 -18.17
C ASN A 297 13.79 -0.38 -17.35
N GLY A 298 13.89 -0.20 -16.03
CA GLY A 298 14.65 -1.09 -15.13
C GLY A 298 16.15 -0.81 -15.05
N THR A 299 16.67 0.16 -15.81
CA THR A 299 18.03 0.68 -15.57
C THR A 299 18.06 1.52 -14.29
N ALA A 300 19.24 1.80 -13.76
CA ALA A 300 19.38 2.59 -12.55
C ALA A 300 20.59 3.50 -12.57
N ALA A 301 20.47 4.64 -11.88
CA ALA A 301 21.55 5.56 -11.61
C ALA A 301 21.62 5.88 -10.11
N GLU A 302 22.82 6.20 -9.64
CA GLU A 302 23.08 6.47 -8.23
C GLU A 302 23.62 7.88 -8.02
N THR A 303 23.21 8.47 -6.91
CA THR A 303 23.70 9.75 -6.38
C THR A 303 23.84 9.68 -4.87
N ALA A 304 24.66 10.55 -4.30
CA ALA A 304 24.86 10.66 -2.86
C ALA A 304 23.81 11.59 -2.23
N TYR A 305 23.55 11.41 -0.94
CA TYR A 305 22.78 12.36 -0.13
C TYR A 305 23.38 12.47 1.28
N GLU A 306 23.24 13.65 1.88
CA GLU A 306 23.69 13.87 3.25
C GLU A 306 22.68 13.27 4.23
N SER A 307 23.03 12.18 4.92
CA SER A 307 22.14 11.64 5.94
C SER A 307 22.09 12.58 7.16
N ASN A 308 20.89 13.00 7.58
CA ASN A 308 20.66 13.76 8.81
C ASN A 308 20.86 12.91 10.08
N ARG A 309 21.94 12.12 10.15
CA ARG A 309 22.33 11.46 11.41
C ARG A 309 22.92 12.53 12.31
N LYS A 310 22.18 12.94 13.35
CA LYS A 310 22.72 13.74 14.47
C LYS A 310 24.10 13.20 14.82
N THR A 311 25.11 14.05 14.68
CA THR A 311 26.50 13.69 14.93
C THR A 311 26.65 13.21 16.38
N LYS A 312 27.64 12.36 16.67
CA LYS A 312 27.92 11.86 18.03
C LYS A 312 28.03 13.01 19.05
N LYS A 313 28.50 14.18 18.59
CA LYS A 313 28.65 15.43 19.36
C LYS A 313 27.32 16.06 19.78
N GLU A 314 26.28 15.97 18.93
CA GLU A 314 24.94 16.48 19.23
C GLU A 314 24.15 15.55 20.16
N ARG A 315 24.45 14.25 20.13
CA ARG A 315 23.89 13.28 21.09
C ARG A 315 24.43 13.47 22.50
N LEU A 316 25.72 13.81 22.66
CA LEU A 316 26.29 14.16 23.97
C LEU A 316 25.68 15.46 24.52
N LYS A 317 25.51 16.49 23.68
CA LYS A 317 24.89 17.77 24.10
C LYS A 317 23.45 17.62 24.61
N CYS A 318 22.63 16.75 24.01
CA CYS A 318 21.27 16.47 24.52
C CYS A 318 21.31 15.77 25.88
N ARG A 319 22.26 14.85 26.08
CA ARG A 319 22.39 14.07 27.33
C ARG A 319 22.88 14.95 28.49
N GLU A 320 23.83 15.83 28.21
CA GLU A 320 24.33 16.85 29.17
C GLU A 320 23.29 17.93 29.50
N GLN A 321 22.26 18.12 28.66
CA GLN A 321 21.14 19.00 28.93
C GLN A 321 20.04 18.31 29.75
N GLU A 322 19.79 17.02 29.53
CA GLU A 322 18.84 16.23 30.32
C GLU A 322 19.33 15.99 31.76
N GLU A 323 20.64 15.78 31.95
CA GLU A 323 21.26 15.66 33.29
C GLU A 323 21.32 16.98 34.08
N ARG A 324 21.07 18.13 33.42
CA ARG A 324 21.08 19.46 34.06
C ARG A 324 19.70 19.91 34.56
N TYR A 325 18.67 19.13 34.27
CA TYR A 325 17.27 19.39 34.65
C TYR A 325 16.66 18.26 35.52
N GLN A 326 17.50 17.35 36.02
CA GLN A 326 17.19 16.42 37.12
C GLN A 326 17.89 16.87 38.40
#